data_AF-A0A969NLA8-F1
#
_entry.id   AF-A0A969NLA8-F1
#
_cell.length_a   1.000
_cell.length_b   1.000
_cell.length_c   1.000
_cell.angle_alpha   90.00
_cell.angle_beta   90.00
_cell.angle_gamma   90.00
#
_symmetry.space_group_name_H-M   'P 1'
#
loop_
_entity.id
_entity.type
_entity.pdbx_description
1 polymer ?
#
loop_
_entity_poly.entity_id
_entity_poly.type
_entity_poly.pdbx_seq_one_letter_code
_entity_poly.pdbx_strand_id
1 'polypeptide(L)' 'MSEPELIEPGKWKVTVIANCLYVNREQGTRQINACNKEFYLQAIDTPPIPLPQAATPLQQIVYRAREANLEIYLIKDL' A
#
# COMPACT_ATOMS: atom_id res chain seq x y z
N MET A 1 -5.53 -12.06 -5.77
CA MET A 1 -6.06 -10.94 -4.96
C MET A 1 -7.56 -10.91 -5.18
N SER A 2 -8.35 -10.71 -4.13
CA SER A 2 -9.80 -10.56 -4.26
C SER A 2 -10.16 -9.21 -4.88
N GLU A 3 -11.38 -9.09 -5.39
CA GLU A 3 -12.00 -7.78 -5.60
C GLU A 3 -12.13 -7.05 -4.23
N PRO A 4 -12.13 -5.70 -4.22
CA PRO A 4 -12.37 -4.93 -3.00
C PRO A 4 -13.78 -5.17 -2.43
N GLU A 5 -13.84 -5.57 -1.17
CA GLU A 5 -15.09 -5.75 -0.43
C GLU A 5 -15.37 -4.50 0.40
N LEU A 6 -16.51 -3.85 0.18
CA LEU A 6 -16.92 -2.68 0.96
C LEU A 6 -17.28 -3.12 2.40
N ILE A 7 -16.61 -2.55 3.40
CA ILE A 7 -16.89 -2.82 4.82
C ILE A 7 -17.83 -1.74 5.39
N GLU A 8 -17.53 -0.49 5.07
CA GLU A 8 -18.26 0.72 5.47
C GLU A 8 -18.12 1.77 4.36
N PRO A 9 -18.96 2.82 4.31
CA PRO A 9 -18.75 3.92 3.37
C PRO A 9 -17.32 4.47 3.44
N GLY A 10 -16.61 4.42 2.31
CA GLY A 10 -15.21 4.86 2.24
C GLY A 10 -14.19 3.89 2.84
N LYS A 11 -14.56 2.64 3.19
CA LYS A 11 -13.63 1.63 3.68
C LYS A 11 -13.81 0.29 2.98
N TRP A 12 -12.70 -0.34 2.63
CA TRP A 12 -12.66 -1.59 1.89
C TRP A 12 -11.71 -2.60 2.52
N LYS A 13 -11.99 -3.88 2.33
CA LYS A 13 -11.10 -4.99 2.61
C LYS A 13 -10.64 -5.61 1.29
N VAL A 14 -9.38 -5.99 1.21
CA VAL A 14 -8.87 -6.81 0.12
C VAL A 14 -8.07 -7.98 0.67
N THR A 15 -8.39 -9.18 0.23
CA THR A 15 -7.68 -10.39 0.63
C THR A 15 -6.66 -10.77 -0.45
N VAL A 16 -5.43 -10.99 -0.02
CA VAL A 16 -4.32 -11.43 -0.86
C VAL A 16 -3.88 -12.80 -0.39
N ILE A 17 -3.91 -13.77 -1.29
CA ILE A 17 -3.30 -15.10 -1.11
C ILE A 17 -2.25 -15.21 -2.21
N ALA A 18 -0.98 -15.17 -1.82
CA ALA A 18 0.14 -15.12 -2.74
C ALA A 18 1.43 -15.58 -2.07
N ASN A 19 2.46 -15.83 -2.89
CA ASN A 19 3.83 -16.00 -2.43
C ASN A 19 4.57 -14.67 -2.63
N CYS A 20 5.24 -14.19 -1.59
CA CYS A 20 6.05 -12.98 -1.63
C CYS A 20 7.54 -13.34 -1.65
N LEU A 21 8.27 -12.75 -2.59
CA LEU A 21 9.73 -12.84 -2.68
C LEU A 21 10.36 -11.71 -1.86
N TYR A 22 11.08 -12.09 -0.81
CA TYR A 22 11.90 -11.19 -0.02
C TYR A 22 13.33 -11.25 -0.54
N VAL A 23 13.86 -10.11 -0.96
CA VAL A 23 15.24 -9.99 -1.47
C VAL A 23 16.03 -9.12 -0.51
N ASN A 24 16.98 -9.72 0.21
CA ASN A 24 17.97 -8.97 0.96
C ASN A 24 19.22 -8.82 0.08
N ARG A 25 19.45 -7.60 -0.43
CA ARG A 25 20.58 -7.33 -1.33
C ARG A 25 21.94 -7.34 -0.62
N GLU A 26 21.99 -6.99 0.66
CA GLU A 26 23.23 -6.94 1.44
C GLU A 26 23.74 -8.35 1.77
N GLN A 27 22.82 -9.26 2.10
CA GLN A 27 23.14 -10.64 2.44
C GLN A 27 23.10 -11.59 1.23
N GLY A 28 22.68 -11.10 0.05
CA GLY A 28 22.51 -11.91 -1.16
C GLY A 28 21.42 -12.98 -1.08
N THR A 29 20.58 -12.94 -0.04
CA THR A 29 19.56 -13.96 0.22
C THR A 29 18.25 -13.64 -0.47
N ARG A 30 17.58 -14.70 -0.93
CA ARG A 30 16.23 -14.67 -1.51
C ARG A 30 15.38 -15.68 -0.77
N GLN A 31 14.25 -15.24 -0.23
CA GLN A 31 13.33 -16.09 0.49
C GLN A 31 11.93 -15.94 -0.09
N ILE A 32 11.24 -17.05 -0.31
CA ILE A 32 9.84 -17.06 -0.74
C ILE A 32 9.02 -17.53 0.44
N ASN A 33 8.11 -16.67 0.91
CA ASN A 33 7.17 -16.99 1.98
C ASN A 33 5.75 -16.73 1.49
N ALA A 34 4.77 -17.46 2.04
CA ALA A 34 3.37 -17.12 1.85
C ALA A 34 3.10 -15.71 2.43
N CYS A 35 2.44 -14.86 1.65
CA CYS A 35 1.92 -13.57 2.09
C CYS A 35 0.41 -13.55 1.96
N ASN A 36 -0.20 -14.47 2.70
CA ASN A 36 -1.63 -14.50 2.93
C ASN A 36 -1.97 -13.37 3.91
N LYS A 37 -2.61 -12.32 3.42
CA LYS A 37 -2.87 -11.08 4.17
C LYS A 37 -4.24 -10.51 3.81
N GLU A 38 -4.84 -9.85 4.78
CA GLU A 38 -5.95 -8.93 4.57
C GLU A 38 -5.46 -7.49 4.67
N PHE A 39 -5.77 -6.69 3.67
CA PHE A 39 -5.50 -5.26 3.63
C PHE A 39 -6.79 -4.51 3.85
N TYR A 40 -6.79 -3.57 4.79
CA TYR A 40 -7.92 -2.71 5.08
C TYR A 40 -7.56 -1.30 4.62
N LEU A 41 -8.40 -0.78 3.73
CA LEU A 41 -8.23 0.48 3.03
C LEU A 41 -9.29 1.47 3.51
N GLN A 42 -8.92 2.74 3.62
CA GLN A 42 -9.86 3.83 3.87
C GLN A 42 -9.60 4.98 2.89
N ALA A 43 -10.68 5.63 2.46
CA ALA A 43 -10.61 6.92 1.80
C ALA A 43 -10.18 7.98 2.81
N ILE A 44 -9.20 8.80 2.44
CA ILE A 44 -8.73 9.92 3.24
C ILE A 44 -8.85 11.20 2.43
N ASP A 45 -9.23 12.30 3.08
CA ASP A 45 -9.16 13.62 2.47
C ASP A 45 -7.80 14.23 2.82
N THR A 46 -6.84 14.12 1.90
CA THR A 46 -5.55 14.76 2.07
C THR A 46 -5.62 16.14 1.45
N PRO A 47 -5.51 17.23 2.22
CA PRO A 47 -5.47 18.56 1.62
C PRO A 47 -4.29 18.62 0.63
N PRO A 48 -4.47 19.22 -0.56
CA PRO A 48 -3.43 19.25 -1.57
C PRO A 48 -2.25 20.08 -1.06
N ILE A 49 -1.17 19.40 -0.67
CA ILE A 49 0.08 20.06 -0.28
C ILE A 49 0.83 20.37 -1.57
N PRO A 50 1.01 21.64 -1.98
CA PRO A 50 1.65 21.95 -3.25
C PRO A 50 3.06 21.34 -3.31
N LEU A 51 3.31 20.55 -4.35
CA LEU A 51 4.60 19.93 -4.57
C LEU A 51 5.64 21.02 -4.90
N PRO A 52 6.71 21.19 -4.10
CA PRO A 52 7.73 22.19 -4.40
C PRO A 52 8.38 21.91 -5.76
N GLN A 53 8.71 22.95 -6.52
CA GLN A 53 9.40 22.79 -7.81
C GLN A 53 10.73 22.02 -7.70
N ALA A 54 11.38 22.09 -6.53
CA ALA A 54 12.63 21.38 -6.23
C ALA A 54 12.41 19.98 -5.61
N ALA A 55 11.21 19.40 -5.70
CA ALA A 55 10.93 18.08 -5.11
C ALA A 55 11.79 16.98 -5.76
N THR A 56 12.44 16.18 -4.92
CA THR A 56 13.22 15.01 -5.35
C THR A 56 12.31 13.97 -6.02
N PRO A 57 12.85 13.07 -6.88
CA PRO A 57 12.04 12.04 -7.52
C PRO A 57 11.22 11.17 -6.54
N LEU A 58 11.80 10.88 -5.37
CA LEU A 58 11.10 10.14 -4.31
C LEU A 58 9.91 10.94 -3.76
N GLN A 59 10.10 12.23 -3.49
CA GLN A 59 9.03 13.11 -3.02
C GLN A 59 7.90 13.23 -4.05
N GLN A 60 8.23 13.29 -5.35
CA GLN A 60 7.23 13.30 -6.42
C GLN A 60 6.43 11.98 -6.49
N ILE A 61 7.08 10.84 -6.27
CA ILE A 61 6.40 9.53 -6.23
C ILE A 61 5.46 9.45 -5.02
N VAL A 62 5.94 9.83 -3.84
CA VAL A 62 5.13 9.86 -2.60
C VAL A 62 3.95 10.80 -2.77
N TYR A 63 4.14 11.96 -3.38
CA TYR A 63 3.09 12.92 -3.65
C TYR A 63 2.00 12.32 -4.56
N ARG A 64 2.37 11.74 -5.70
CA ARG A 64 1.41 11.08 -6.61
C ARG A 64 0.66 9.92 -5.95
N ALA A 65 1.32 9.16 -5.07
CA ALA A 65 0.66 8.10 -4.31
C ALA A 65 -0.42 8.67 -3.37
N ARG A 66 -0.20 9.86 -2.80
CA ARG A 66 -1.19 10.53 -1.94
C ARG A 66 -2.36 11.13 -2.72
N GLU A 67 -2.17 11.50 -3.98
CA GLU A 67 -3.28 11.98 -4.85
C GLU A 67 -4.39 10.93 -5.04
N ALA A 68 -4.10 9.65 -4.77
CA ALA A 68 -5.11 8.60 -4.80
C ALA A 68 -6.13 8.68 -3.65
N ASN A 69 -5.88 9.52 -2.62
CA ASN A 69 -6.79 9.71 -1.47
C ASN A 69 -7.19 8.40 -0.78
N LEU A 70 -6.27 7.45 -0.72
CA LEU A 70 -6.46 6.12 -0.13
C LEU A 70 -5.30 5.79 0.81
N GLU A 71 -5.61 5.15 1.92
CA GLU A 71 -4.64 4.71 2.92
C GLU A 71 -4.89 3.25 3.32
N ILE A 72 -3.81 2.48 3.46
CA ILE A 72 -3.85 1.18 4.15
C ILE A 72 -3.72 1.46 5.65
N TYR A 73 -4.81 1.33 6.40
CA TYR A 73 -4.82 1.62 7.84
C TYR A 73 -4.56 0.37 8.70
N LEU A 74 -4.69 -0.82 8.12
CA LEU A 74 -4.47 -2.09 8.81
C LEU A 74 -4.09 -3.19 7.82
N ILE A 75 -3.10 -3.99 8.20
CA ILE A 75 -2.71 -5.22 7.53
C ILE A 75 -2.83 -6.34 8.57
N LYS A 76 -3.56 -7.40 8.24
CA LYS A 76 -3.71 -8.58 9.10
C LYS A 76 -3.21 -9.83 8.40
N ASP A 77 -2.61 -10.73 9.18
CA ASP A 77 -2.39 -12.11 8.76
C ASP A 77 -3.74 -12.84 8.63
N LEU A 78 -3.81 -13.72 7.63
CA LEU A 78 -4.88 -14.71 7.52
C LEU A 78 -4.64 -15.89 8.47
#